data_AF-A0A1G4J671-F1
#
_entry.id   AF-A0A1G4J671-F1
#
_cell.length_a   1.000
_cell.length_b   1.000
_cell.length_c   1.000
_cell.angle_alpha   90.00
_cell.angle_beta   90.00
_cell.angle_gamma   90.00
#
_symmetry.space_group_name_H-M   'P 1'
#
loop_
_entity.id
_entity.type
_entity.pdbx_description
1 polymer ?
#
loop_
_entity_poly.entity_id
_entity_poly.type
_entity_poly.pdbx_seq_one_letter_code
_entity_poly.pdbx_strand_id
1 'polypeptide(L)'
;MGDQQVVFMSPQAENLEYLYSLVDKISQQMTENKLKRAELLREIDVLVNESNRLSSKKQPQDSNLPVIANFLKQRNVYVKDVTHHSDNQDDVELECLRRQNSLLKAMLRDKCSNNNETLALLKVHEGYLSDVVSLLRRDVLSYHQALIGRCRALYEERVCMLEDEEFRRYMENISDIQELMEISEIFRLLLRLT
;
A
#
# COMPACT_ATOMS: atom_id res chain seq x y z
N MET A 1 -54.13 53.62 29.91
CA MET A 1 -54.48 54.96 29.39
C MET A 1 -53.20 55.76 29.47
N GLY A 2 -52.30 55.61 28.49
CA GLY A 2 -52.23 56.49 27.31
C GLY A 2 -51.20 57.58 27.66
N ASP A 3 -50.04 57.73 27.01
CA ASP A 3 -49.74 57.51 25.61
C ASP A 3 -48.31 57.01 25.42
N GLN A 4 -48.20 55.99 24.57
CA GLN A 4 -46.95 55.58 23.95
C GLN A 4 -46.58 56.71 22.98
N GLN A 5 -45.75 57.66 23.42
CA GLN A 5 -45.15 58.65 22.53
C GLN A 5 -44.17 57.92 21.60
N VAL A 6 -44.73 57.36 20.53
CA VAL A 6 -43.99 56.97 19.35
C VAL A 6 -43.48 58.28 18.76
N VAL A 7 -42.23 58.61 19.04
CA VAL A 7 -41.54 59.75 18.43
C VAL A 7 -41.42 59.42 16.95
N PHE A 8 -42.37 59.91 16.14
CA PHE A 8 -42.26 59.92 14.69
C PHE A 8 -41.11 60.87 14.33
N MET A 9 -39.88 60.36 14.33
CA MET A 9 -38.75 61.06 13.75
C MET A 9 -39.05 61.28 12.26
N SER A 10 -38.89 62.51 11.77
CA SER A 10 -39.05 62.76 10.34
C SER A 10 -37.99 61.95 9.59
N PRO A 11 -38.27 61.42 8.38
CA PRO A 11 -37.30 60.66 7.59
C PRO A 11 -35.97 61.39 7.36
N GLN A 12 -35.98 62.73 7.50
CA GLN A 12 -34.82 63.59 7.38
C GLN A 12 -33.89 63.50 8.61
N ALA A 13 -34.45 63.33 9.82
CA ALA A 13 -33.68 63.17 11.05
C ALA A 13 -32.99 61.79 11.12
N GLU A 14 -33.68 60.73 10.73
CA GLU A 14 -33.13 59.36 10.65
C GLU A 14 -32.01 59.27 9.60
N ASN A 15 -32.20 59.94 8.45
CA ASN A 15 -31.15 60.04 7.43
C ASN A 15 -29.91 60.82 7.90
N LEU A 16 -30.09 61.88 8.71
CA LEU A 16 -28.99 62.64 9.29
C LEU A 16 -28.21 61.82 10.30
N GLU A 17 -28.89 61.10 11.20
CA GLU A 17 -28.27 60.20 12.16
C GLU A 17 -27.50 59.07 11.44
N TYR A 18 -28.07 58.50 10.39
CA TYR A 18 -27.39 57.54 9.54
C TYR A 18 -26.13 58.13 8.89
N LEU A 19 -26.20 59.37 8.39
CA LEU A 19 -25.07 60.06 7.77
C LEU A 19 -23.95 60.35 8.78
N TYR A 20 -24.28 60.80 10.00
CA TYR A 20 -23.31 60.94 11.08
C TYR A 20 -22.66 59.61 11.46
N SER A 21 -23.46 58.53 11.57
CA SER A 21 -22.93 57.20 11.86
C SER A 21 -22.00 56.68 10.74
N LEU A 22 -22.28 57.05 9.50
CA LEU A 22 -21.47 56.68 8.35
C LEU A 22 -20.16 57.48 8.32
N VAL A 23 -20.20 58.76 8.66
CA VAL A 23 -19.00 59.61 8.80
C VAL A 23 -18.10 59.08 9.91
N ASP A 24 -18.65 58.67 11.05
CA ASP A 24 -17.87 58.06 12.13
C ASP A 24 -17.25 56.72 11.70
N LYS A 25 -18.00 55.88 10.98
CA LYS A 25 -17.46 54.63 10.42
C LYS A 25 -16.34 54.89 9.42
N ILE A 26 -16.49 55.88 8.55
CA ILE A 26 -15.45 56.27 7.58
C ILE A 26 -14.22 56.81 8.32
N SER A 27 -14.42 57.62 9.35
CA SER A 27 -13.33 58.14 10.18
C SER A 27 -12.55 57.01 10.86
N GLN A 28 -13.25 56.04 11.45
CA GLN A 28 -12.64 54.83 12.04
C GLN A 28 -11.90 53.98 11.00
N GLN A 29 -12.50 53.77 9.82
CA GLN A 29 -11.81 53.05 8.74
C GLN A 29 -10.58 53.81 8.23
N MET A 30 -10.60 55.13 8.25
CA MET A 30 -9.47 55.96 7.84
C MET A 30 -8.32 55.89 8.85
N THR A 31 -8.62 55.85 10.15
CA THR A 31 -7.60 55.70 11.20
C THR A 31 -7.01 54.29 11.19
N GLU A 32 -7.83 53.25 11.03
CA GLU A 32 -7.36 51.87 10.85
C GLU A 32 -6.47 51.71 9.62
N ASN A 33 -6.85 52.31 8.49
CA ASN A 33 -6.02 52.28 7.28
C ASN A 33 -4.68 53.00 7.47
N LYS A 34 -4.65 54.11 8.23
CA LYS A 34 -3.39 54.79 8.56
C LYS A 34 -2.48 53.89 9.41
N LEU A 35 -3.03 53.18 10.38
CA LEU A 35 -2.27 52.23 11.21
C LEU A 35 -1.71 51.07 10.38
N LYS A 36 -2.54 50.40 9.57
CA LYS A 36 -2.12 49.32 8.68
C LYS A 36 -1.04 49.77 7.69
N ARG A 37 -1.18 50.98 7.14
CA ARG A 37 -0.17 51.57 6.25
C ARG A 37 1.17 51.79 6.98
N ALA A 38 1.14 52.26 8.23
CA ALA A 38 2.35 52.46 9.01
C ALA A 38 3.03 51.11 9.35
N GLU A 39 2.26 50.08 9.66
CA GLU A 39 2.76 48.73 9.91
C GLU A 39 3.40 48.11 8.66
N LEU A 40 2.73 48.17 7.51
CA LEU A 40 3.27 47.70 6.23
C LEU A 40 4.55 48.44 5.84
N LEU A 41 4.61 49.76 6.04
CA LEU A 41 5.84 50.52 5.76
C LEU A 41 6.99 50.06 6.66
N ARG A 42 6.72 49.77 7.94
CA ARG A 42 7.72 49.22 8.85
C ARG A 42 8.18 47.82 8.45
N GLU A 43 7.27 46.95 8.01
CA GLU A 43 7.62 45.62 7.49
C GLU A 43 8.48 45.71 6.23
N ILE A 44 8.13 46.62 5.32
CA ILE A 44 8.92 46.90 4.11
C ILE A 44 10.31 47.41 4.51
N ASP A 45 10.43 48.33 5.47
CA ASP A 45 11.73 48.82 5.93
C ASP A 45 12.58 47.71 6.56
N VAL A 46 11.97 46.79 7.32
CA VAL A 46 12.66 45.62 7.88
C VAL A 46 13.13 44.70 6.75
N LEU A 47 12.25 44.37 5.79
CA LEU A 47 12.58 43.54 4.63
C LEU A 47 13.66 44.16 3.75
N VAL A 48 13.62 45.47 3.53
CA VAL A 48 14.65 46.21 2.78
C VAL A 48 15.98 46.17 3.53
N ASN A 49 15.97 46.36 4.84
CA ASN A 49 17.18 46.26 5.66
C ASN A 49 17.75 44.83 5.69
N GLU A 50 16.91 43.81 5.78
CA GLU A 50 17.32 42.41 5.69
C GLU A 50 17.87 42.07 4.30
N SER A 51 17.18 42.51 3.24
CA SER A 51 17.62 42.35 1.85
C SER A 51 18.97 43.06 1.59
N ASN A 52 19.15 44.28 2.10
CA ASN A 52 20.41 45.02 1.96
C ASN A 52 21.54 44.41 2.81
N ARG A 53 21.20 43.80 3.94
CA ARG A 53 22.14 43.05 4.78
C ARG A 53 22.54 41.71 4.17
N LEU A 54 21.65 41.10 3.38
CA LEU A 54 21.90 39.88 2.62
C LEU A 54 22.64 40.18 1.30
N SER A 55 22.38 41.30 0.63
CA SER A 55 23.08 41.67 -0.62
C SER A 55 24.52 42.15 -0.40
N SER A 56 24.86 42.62 0.80
CA SER A 56 26.23 43.00 1.20
C SER A 56 27.10 41.83 1.68
N LYS A 57 26.52 40.64 1.88
CA LYS A 57 27.27 39.39 2.07
C LYS A 57 27.18 38.59 0.77
N LYS A 58 28.33 38.37 0.13
CA LYS A 58 28.63 37.47 -1.01
C LYS A 58 27.41 36.70 -1.56
N GLN A 59 27.19 36.82 -2.88
CA GLN A 59 26.35 35.95 -3.72
C GLN A 59 26.08 34.59 -3.06
N PRO A 60 24.80 34.16 -2.94
CA PRO A 60 24.51 32.86 -2.35
C PRO A 60 25.23 31.79 -3.18
N GLN A 61 26.30 31.22 -2.63
CA GLN A 61 26.93 30.03 -3.20
C GLN A 61 25.83 28.97 -3.31
N ASP A 62 25.65 28.42 -4.52
CA ASP A 62 24.63 27.43 -4.76
C ASP A 62 24.94 26.18 -3.92
N SER A 63 24.19 26.00 -2.83
CA SER A 63 24.40 24.93 -1.84
C SER A 63 24.28 23.53 -2.45
N ASN A 64 23.74 23.43 -3.68
CA ASN A 64 23.52 22.17 -4.39
C ASN A 64 24.81 21.59 -5.00
N LEU A 65 25.75 22.44 -5.43
CA LEU A 65 27.02 22.00 -6.03
C LEU A 65 27.87 21.11 -5.11
N PRO A 66 28.14 21.48 -3.84
CA PRO A 66 28.90 20.62 -2.93
C PRO A 66 28.14 19.34 -2.57
N VAL A 67 26.80 19.39 -2.50
CA VAL A 67 25.97 18.20 -2.21
C VAL A 67 26.06 17.18 -3.36
N ILE A 68 25.92 17.64 -4.60
CA ILE A 68 26.00 16.78 -5.78
C ILE A 68 27.44 16.27 -5.97
N ALA A 69 28.45 17.12 -5.76
CA ALA A 69 29.85 16.71 -5.82
C ALA A 69 30.15 15.61 -4.77
N ASN A 70 29.65 15.74 -3.55
CA ASN A 70 29.80 14.73 -2.50
C ASN A 70 29.06 13.42 -2.84
N PHE A 71 27.85 13.51 -3.39
CA PHE A 71 27.08 12.33 -3.86
C PHE A 71 27.82 11.57 -4.97
N LEU A 72 28.47 12.29 -5.88
CA LEU A 72 29.26 11.72 -6.97
C LEU A 72 30.58 11.13 -6.45
N LYS A 73 31.27 11.82 -5.55
CA LYS A 73 32.49 11.32 -4.87
C LYS A 73 32.24 10.00 -4.13
N GLN A 74 31.13 9.90 -3.40
CA GLN A 74 30.72 8.66 -2.72
C GLN A 74 30.54 7.46 -3.68
N ARG A 75 30.28 7.73 -4.97
CA ARG A 75 30.12 6.72 -6.02
C ARG A 75 31.35 6.61 -6.93
N ASN A 76 32.50 7.10 -6.48
CA ASN A 76 33.78 7.12 -7.21
C ASN A 76 33.74 7.90 -8.53
N VAL A 77 32.82 8.85 -8.67
CA VAL A 77 32.73 9.74 -9.83
C VAL A 77 33.40 11.06 -9.49
N TYR A 78 34.58 11.30 -10.07
CA TYR A 78 35.31 12.55 -9.88
C TYR A 78 34.85 13.63 -10.86
N VAL A 79 34.21 14.67 -10.33
CA VAL A 79 34.01 15.94 -11.03
C VAL A 79 35.01 16.93 -10.43
N LYS A 80 35.79 17.63 -11.27
CA LYS A 80 36.77 18.62 -10.79
C LYS A 80 36.03 19.68 -9.98
N ASP A 81 36.39 19.82 -8.70
CA ASP A 81 35.94 20.93 -7.87
C ASP A 81 36.51 22.23 -8.43
N VAL A 82 35.64 23.18 -8.75
CA VAL A 82 36.04 24.50 -9.23
C VAL A 82 36.45 25.31 -8.00
N THR A 83 37.75 25.44 -7.76
CA THR A 83 38.30 26.32 -6.74
C THR A 83 37.96 27.77 -7.07
N HIS A 84 37.33 28.46 -6.11
CA HIS A 84 36.86 29.83 -6.23
C HIS A 84 38.01 30.82 -6.39
N HIS A 85 38.35 31.29 -7.59
CA HIS A 85 39.08 32.56 -7.84
C HIS A 85 39.11 32.94 -9.35
N SER A 86 38.03 33.48 -9.94
CA SER A 86 38.10 34.42 -11.11
C SER A 86 36.70 34.93 -11.50
N ASP A 87 36.60 36.13 -12.08
CA ASP A 87 35.37 36.78 -12.57
C ASP A 87 34.56 36.00 -13.63
N ASN A 88 35.06 34.87 -14.16
CA ASN A 88 34.32 33.96 -15.06
C ASN A 88 33.62 32.80 -14.32
N GLN A 89 33.31 33.00 -13.02
CA GLN A 89 32.88 31.94 -12.12
C GLN A 89 31.53 31.32 -12.48
N ASP A 90 30.57 32.15 -12.88
CA ASP A 90 29.18 31.73 -13.12
C ASP A 90 29.07 30.79 -14.33
N ASP A 91 29.81 31.03 -15.41
CA ASP A 91 29.81 30.17 -16.59
C ASP A 91 30.49 28.82 -16.30
N VAL A 92 31.58 28.81 -15.54
CA VAL A 92 32.29 27.58 -15.15
C VAL A 92 31.44 26.76 -14.16
N GLU A 93 30.73 27.42 -13.25
CA GLU A 93 29.80 26.80 -12.31
C GLU A 93 28.60 26.17 -13.04
N LEU A 94 28.03 26.88 -14.01
CA LEU A 94 26.95 26.39 -14.86
C LEU A 94 27.38 25.20 -15.71
N GLU A 95 28.59 25.22 -16.29
CA GLU A 95 29.16 24.07 -17.00
C GLU A 95 29.38 22.86 -16.09
N CYS A 96 29.85 23.09 -14.87
CA CYS A 96 30.01 22.03 -13.87
C CYS A 96 28.66 21.39 -13.51
N LEU A 97 27.63 22.19 -13.26
CA LEU A 97 26.26 21.71 -12.99
C LEU A 97 25.67 20.96 -14.18
N ARG A 98 25.85 21.46 -15.41
CA ARG A 98 25.43 20.74 -16.63
C ARG A 98 26.10 19.37 -16.74
N ARG A 99 27.40 19.31 -16.44
CA ARG A 99 28.15 18.06 -16.45
C ARG A 99 27.68 17.11 -15.36
N GLN A 100 27.51 17.58 -14.12
CA GLN A 100 26.97 16.79 -13.03
C GLN A 100 25.57 16.25 -13.35
N ASN A 101 24.68 17.09 -13.90
CA ASN A 101 23.33 16.69 -14.29
C ASN A 101 23.34 15.64 -15.40
N SER A 102 24.21 15.79 -16.41
CA SER A 102 24.36 14.80 -17.47
C SER A 102 24.80 13.43 -16.93
N LEU A 103 25.70 13.43 -15.94
CA LEU A 103 26.22 12.22 -15.33
C LEU A 103 25.18 11.56 -14.42
N LEU A 104 24.46 12.35 -13.62
CA LEU A 104 23.33 11.85 -12.82
C LEU A 104 22.25 11.23 -13.71
N LYS A 105 21.94 11.83 -14.85
CA LYS A 105 20.99 11.27 -15.83
C LYS A 105 21.49 9.97 -16.45
N ALA A 106 22.78 9.88 -16.78
CA ALA A 106 23.38 8.64 -17.27
C ALA A 106 23.28 7.54 -16.21
N MET A 107 23.72 7.84 -14.97
CA MET A 107 23.65 6.90 -13.85
C MET A 107 22.22 6.45 -13.54
N LEU A 108 21.24 7.36 -13.62
CA LEU A 108 19.84 7.02 -13.43
C LEU A 108 19.37 6.03 -14.50
N ARG A 109 19.71 6.25 -15.78
CA ARG A 109 19.36 5.33 -16.86
C ARG A 109 19.98 3.95 -16.65
N ASP A 110 21.27 3.91 -16.29
CA ASP A 110 21.97 2.64 -16.03
C ASP A 110 21.35 1.89 -14.84
N LYS A 111 21.02 2.61 -13.76
CA LYS A 111 20.35 2.02 -12.59
C LYS A 111 18.93 1.55 -12.91
N CYS A 112 18.17 2.29 -13.72
CA CYS A 112 16.87 1.87 -14.20
C CYS A 112 16.97 0.61 -15.08
N SER A 113 17.94 0.54 -16.00
CA SER A 113 18.18 -0.65 -16.83
C SER A 113 18.50 -1.85 -15.97
N ASN A 114 19.48 -1.72 -15.08
CA ASN A 114 19.88 -2.81 -14.19
C ASN A 114 18.73 -3.25 -13.26
N ASN A 115 17.93 -2.30 -12.75
CA ASN A 115 16.78 -2.65 -11.93
C ASN A 115 15.73 -3.42 -12.75
N ASN A 116 15.44 -3.00 -13.98
CA ASN A 116 14.53 -3.70 -14.88
C ASN A 116 15.03 -5.11 -15.21
N GLU A 117 16.33 -5.28 -15.44
CA GLU A 117 16.95 -6.60 -15.65
C GLU A 117 16.82 -7.49 -14.39
N THR A 118 17.08 -6.95 -13.20
CA THR A 118 16.90 -7.70 -11.95
C THR A 118 15.44 -8.06 -11.69
N LEU A 119 14.50 -7.18 -12.03
CA LEU A 119 13.06 -7.46 -11.94
C LEU A 119 12.62 -8.53 -12.95
N ALA A 120 13.17 -8.51 -14.16
CA ALA A 120 12.92 -9.55 -15.15
C ALA A 120 13.45 -10.92 -14.66
N LEU A 121 14.65 -10.93 -14.07
CA LEU A 121 15.23 -12.14 -13.48
C LEU A 121 14.38 -12.67 -12.32
N LEU A 122 13.90 -11.79 -11.44
CA LEU A 122 13.00 -12.16 -10.34
C LEU A 122 11.72 -12.83 -10.84
N LYS A 123 11.10 -12.32 -11.92
CA LYS A 123 9.92 -12.94 -12.53
C LYS A 123 10.20 -14.35 -13.06
N VAL A 124 11.39 -14.56 -13.63
CA VAL A 124 11.81 -15.90 -14.09
C VAL A 124 11.96 -16.84 -12.89
N HIS A 125 12.56 -16.39 -11.80
CA HIS A 125 12.67 -17.19 -10.57
C HIS A 125 11.32 -17.49 -9.93
N GLU A 126 10.37 -16.56 -9.97
CA GLU A 126 8.99 -16.78 -9.54
C GLU A 126 8.32 -17.90 -10.37
N GLY A 127 8.54 -17.91 -11.69
CA GLY A 127 8.11 -18.99 -12.57
C GLY A 127 8.68 -20.35 -12.17
N TYR A 128 10.00 -20.44 -11.98
CA TYR A 128 10.64 -21.69 -11.55
C TYR A 128 10.15 -22.17 -10.17
N LEU A 129 9.92 -21.25 -9.23
CA LEU A 129 9.36 -21.60 -7.92
C LEU A 129 7.95 -22.15 -8.06
N SER A 130 7.11 -21.54 -8.90
CA SER A 130 5.76 -22.03 -9.20
C SER A 130 5.81 -23.45 -9.79
N ASP A 131 6.72 -23.71 -10.72
CA ASP A 131 6.90 -25.02 -11.35
C ASP A 131 7.32 -26.09 -10.32
N VAL A 132 8.32 -25.79 -9.47
CA VAL A 132 8.77 -26.70 -8.40
C VAL A 132 7.65 -26.98 -7.40
N VAL A 133 6.88 -25.97 -7.00
CA VAL A 133 5.73 -26.15 -6.10
C VAL A 133 4.66 -27.01 -6.76
N SER A 134 4.41 -26.84 -8.06
CA SER A 134 3.43 -27.66 -8.80
C SER A 134 3.85 -29.13 -8.86
N LEU A 135 5.15 -29.39 -9.08
CA LEU A 135 5.71 -30.74 -9.07
C LEU A 135 5.59 -31.38 -7.68
N LEU A 136 5.97 -30.66 -6.61
CA LEU A 136 5.82 -31.13 -5.24
C LEU A 136 4.36 -31.45 -4.89
N ARG A 137 3.42 -30.60 -5.29
CA ARG A 137 1.98 -30.86 -5.08
C ARG A 137 1.52 -32.11 -5.81
N ARG A 138 1.97 -32.31 -7.05
CA ARG A 138 1.65 -33.51 -7.83
C ARG A 138 2.24 -34.77 -7.19
N ASP A 139 3.48 -34.70 -6.73
CA ASP A 139 4.15 -35.84 -6.11
C ASP A 139 3.47 -36.25 -4.81
N VAL A 140 3.13 -35.28 -3.95
CA VAL A 140 2.35 -35.49 -2.72
C VAL A 140 0.99 -36.12 -3.02
N LEU A 141 0.29 -35.60 -4.04
CA LEU A 141 -1.00 -36.16 -4.45
C LEU A 141 -0.86 -37.59 -4.96
N SER A 142 0.16 -37.88 -5.77
CA SER A 142 0.43 -39.25 -6.26
C SER A 142 0.74 -40.21 -5.11
N TYR A 143 1.51 -39.74 -4.12
CA TYR A 143 1.85 -40.52 -2.93
C TYR A 143 0.60 -40.85 -2.12
N HIS A 144 -0.27 -39.87 -1.87
CA HIS A 144 -1.52 -40.10 -1.16
C HIS A 144 -2.46 -41.03 -1.92
N GLN A 145 -2.58 -40.91 -3.24
CA GLN A 145 -3.36 -41.83 -4.06
C GLN A 145 -2.82 -43.27 -3.97
N ALA A 146 -1.50 -43.45 -4.05
CA ALA A 146 -0.86 -44.74 -3.90
C ALA A 146 -1.08 -45.34 -2.50
N LEU A 147 -1.00 -44.52 -1.45
CA LEU A 147 -1.26 -44.93 -0.08
C LEU A 147 -2.71 -45.39 0.09
N ILE A 148 -3.68 -44.59 -0.38
CA ILE A 148 -5.11 -44.95 -0.33
C ILE A 148 -5.36 -46.24 -1.08
N GLY A 149 -4.76 -46.42 -2.27
CA GLY A 149 -4.85 -47.66 -3.03
C GLY A 149 -4.36 -48.88 -2.25
N ARG A 150 -3.21 -48.76 -1.55
CA ARG A 150 -2.70 -49.83 -0.68
C ARG A 150 -3.62 -50.11 0.51
N CYS A 151 -4.12 -49.08 1.17
CA CYS A 151 -5.07 -49.24 2.28
C CYS A 151 -6.35 -49.94 1.82
N ARG A 152 -6.86 -49.59 0.64
CA ARG A 152 -8.05 -50.19 0.05
C ARG A 152 -7.82 -51.66 -0.28
N ALA A 153 -6.68 -51.99 -0.90
CA ALA A 153 -6.31 -53.37 -1.18
C ALA A 153 -6.19 -54.21 0.10
N LEU A 154 -5.55 -53.69 1.15
CA LEU A 154 -5.46 -54.37 2.45
C LEU A 154 -6.83 -54.57 3.12
N TYR A 155 -7.73 -53.60 2.98
CA TYR A 155 -9.09 -53.71 3.51
C TYR A 155 -9.89 -54.78 2.76
N GLU A 156 -9.83 -54.79 1.44
CA GLU A 156 -10.52 -55.78 0.60
C GLU A 156 -9.98 -57.20 0.85
N GLU A 157 -8.66 -57.37 0.92
CA GLU A 157 -8.02 -58.67 1.13
C GLU A 157 -8.28 -59.25 2.53
N ARG A 158 -8.34 -58.41 3.57
CA ARG A 158 -8.53 -58.90 4.95
C ARG A 158 -9.97 -58.82 5.43
N VAL A 159 -10.61 -57.66 5.31
CA VAL A 159 -11.89 -57.42 5.96
C VAL A 159 -13.02 -58.01 5.12
N CYS A 160 -13.08 -57.68 3.83
CA CYS A 160 -14.15 -58.19 2.98
C CYS A 160 -14.08 -59.73 2.83
N MET A 161 -12.89 -60.30 2.72
CA MET A 161 -12.73 -61.77 2.67
C MET A 161 -13.21 -62.45 3.95
N LEU A 162 -12.94 -61.88 5.13
CA LEU A 162 -13.41 -62.43 6.41
C LEU A 162 -14.92 -62.26 6.57
N GLU A 163 -15.47 -61.11 6.17
CA GLU A 163 -16.92 -60.87 6.15
C GLU A 163 -17.62 -61.88 5.24
N ASP A 164 -17.12 -62.10 4.02
CA ASP A 164 -17.68 -63.08 3.09
C ASP A 164 -17.61 -64.52 3.63
N GLU A 165 -16.54 -64.86 4.35
CA GLU A 165 -16.42 -66.18 4.99
C GLU A 165 -17.41 -66.34 6.15
N GLU A 166 -17.59 -65.32 7.00
CA GLU A 166 -18.61 -65.34 8.04
C GLU A 166 -20.02 -65.43 7.45
N PHE A 167 -20.33 -64.62 6.43
CA PHE A 167 -21.63 -64.69 5.75
C PHE A 167 -21.90 -66.06 5.15
N ARG A 168 -20.88 -66.71 4.58
CA ARG A 168 -21.02 -68.08 4.07
C ARG A 168 -21.36 -69.07 5.18
N ARG A 169 -20.65 -69.01 6.32
CA ARG A 169 -20.94 -69.86 7.49
C ARG A 169 -22.34 -69.59 8.07
N TYR A 170 -22.78 -68.33 8.11
CA TYR A 170 -24.13 -67.99 8.54
C TYR A 170 -25.19 -68.60 7.62
N MET A 171 -24.98 -68.55 6.30
CA MET A 171 -25.90 -69.15 5.32
C MET A 171 -25.94 -70.67 5.43
N GLU A 172 -24.79 -71.33 5.62
CA GLU A 172 -24.71 -72.78 5.84
C GLU A 172 -25.48 -73.22 7.11
N ASN A 173 -25.33 -72.48 8.21
CA ASN A 173 -26.07 -72.77 9.44
C ASN A 173 -27.60 -72.61 9.28
N ILE A 174 -28.05 -71.67 8.43
CA ILE A 174 -29.48 -71.50 8.15
C ILE A 174 -30.02 -72.70 7.37
N SER A 175 -29.28 -73.21 6.37
CA SER A 175 -29.67 -74.43 5.66
C SER A 175 -29.75 -75.64 6.59
N ASP A 176 -28.79 -75.81 7.50
CA ASP A 176 -28.79 -76.93 8.45
C ASP A 176 -30.03 -76.91 9.38
N ILE A 177 -30.44 -75.72 9.82
CA ILE A 177 -31.67 -75.54 10.61
C ILE A 177 -32.91 -75.88 9.77
N GLN A 178 -32.91 -75.51 8.49
CA GLN A 178 -34.01 -75.77 7.58
C GLN A 178 -34.15 -77.28 7.30
N GLU A 179 -33.04 -77.98 7.08
CA GLU A 179 -33.00 -79.45 6.98
C GLU A 179 -33.49 -80.12 8.27
N LEU A 180 -33.07 -79.63 9.44
CA LEU A 180 -33.54 -80.16 10.73
C LEU A 180 -35.06 -79.98 10.91
N MET A 181 -35.58 -78.84 10.46
CA MET A 181 -37.00 -78.54 10.51
C MET A 181 -37.79 -79.48 9.58
N GLU A 182 -37.31 -79.73 8.36
CA GLU A 182 -37.89 -80.72 7.43
C GLU A 182 -37.89 -82.13 8.02
N ILE A 183 -36.79 -82.57 8.64
CA ILE A 183 -36.71 -83.85 9.34
C ILE A 183 -37.74 -83.91 10.48
N SER A 184 -37.90 -82.83 11.25
CA SER A 184 -38.90 -82.76 12.32
C SER A 184 -40.33 -82.86 11.81
N GLU A 185 -40.62 -82.32 10.63
CA GLU A 185 -41.92 -82.44 9.97
C GLU A 185 -42.17 -83.86 9.49
N ILE A 186 -41.17 -84.51 8.88
CA ILE A 186 -41.25 -85.91 8.47
C ILE A 186 -41.53 -86.81 9.68
N PHE A 187 -40.83 -86.61 10.80
CA PHE A 187 -41.09 -87.37 12.02
C PHE A 187 -42.50 -87.14 12.57
N ARG A 188 -43.01 -85.89 12.56
CA ARG A 188 -44.40 -85.60 12.96
C ARG A 188 -45.42 -86.26 12.04
N LEU A 189 -45.16 -86.32 10.73
CA LEU A 189 -46.02 -87.00 9.77
C LEU A 189 -46.04 -88.51 10.00
N LEU A 190 -44.87 -89.11 10.27
CA LEU A 190 -44.73 -90.53 10.61
C LEU A 190 -45.47 -90.90 11.91
N LEU A 191 -45.34 -90.08 12.95
CA LEU A 191 -46.06 -90.23 14.22
C LEU A 191 -47.57 -90.05 14.11
N ARG A 192 -48.08 -89.37 13.07
CA ARG A 192 -49.52 -89.25 12.79
C ARG A 192 -50.10 -90.43 12.00
N LEU A 193 -49.25 -91.23 11.37
CA LEU A 193 -49.65 -92.40 10.57
C LEU A 193 -49.77 -93.68 11.42
N THR A 194 -49.10 -93.73 12.58
CA THR A 194 -49.27 -94.73 13.64
C THR A 194 -50.37 -94.33 14.61
#